data_AF-A0A4R9BZD6-F1
#
_entry.id   AF-A0A4R9BZD6-F1
#
_cell.length_a   1.000
_cell.length_b   1.000
_cell.length_c   1.000
_cell.angle_alpha   90.00
_cell.angle_beta   90.00
_cell.angle_gamma   90.00
#
_symmetry.space_group_name_H-M   'P 1'
#
loop_
_entity.id
_entity.type
_entity.pdbx_description
1 polymer ?
#
loop_
_entity_poly.entity_id
_entity_poly.type
_entity_poly.pdbx_seq_one_letter_code
_entity_poly.pdbx_strand_id
1 'polypeptide(L)'
;MLALAIAAGFALLGQWQLDRAISSGEVVERSTEIVQPLSDTVSPDGPPPKVAEGQMIETTGSYVPGDEQIISGRHNGGETGFWVVSHFVTDEGFSIPVARGWTADADEAEAIRERLATQMSILSLQPLTGRFLSSEAPVLPEDGADPHTMTTVSTAALINLWANWSDQPVYQGYIVDSVAPEGLAVIDSPEPEVEVPLNWLNIFYALEWAVFAGFAVFLWYRLVRDAWEREVEEAEIAAAAAAETSAGSPDETSGPAGADRSHANAP
;
A
#
# COMPACT_ATOMS: atom_id res chain seq x y z
N MET A 1 -4.11 -9.39 -40.67
CA MET A 1 -4.99 -8.29 -40.21
C MET A 1 -5.67 -8.65 -38.89
N LEU A 2 -6.39 -9.78 -38.78
CA LEU A 2 -7.06 -10.20 -37.52
C LEU A 2 -6.10 -10.36 -36.32
N ALA A 3 -4.93 -10.98 -36.51
CA ALA A 3 -3.96 -11.17 -35.43
C ALA A 3 -3.34 -9.87 -34.90
N LEU A 4 -3.13 -8.87 -35.77
CA LEU A 4 -2.67 -7.53 -35.37
C LEU A 4 -3.76 -6.78 -34.59
N ALA A 5 -5.03 -6.96 -34.96
CA ALA A 5 -6.16 -6.38 -34.22
C ALA A 5 -6.32 -7.01 -32.83
N ILE A 6 -6.11 -8.33 -32.72
CA ILE A 6 -6.13 -9.05 -31.44
C ILE A 6 -4.96 -8.63 -30.55
N ALA A 7 -3.74 -8.50 -31.09
CA ALA A 7 -2.58 -8.04 -30.36
C ALA A 7 -2.74 -6.59 -29.85
N ALA A 8 -3.32 -5.71 -30.67
CA ALA A 8 -3.66 -4.34 -30.24
C ALA A 8 -4.71 -4.34 -29.11
N GLY A 9 -5.70 -5.26 -29.17
CA GLY A 9 -6.69 -5.44 -28.10
C GLY A 9 -6.07 -5.88 -26.77
N PHE A 10 -5.14 -6.85 -26.80
CA PHE A 10 -4.43 -7.29 -25.59
C PHE A 10 -3.50 -6.22 -25.04
N ALA A 11 -2.82 -5.44 -25.88
CA ALA A 11 -1.98 -4.33 -25.44
C ALA A 11 -2.80 -3.22 -24.75
N LEU A 12 -3.98 -2.89 -25.29
CA LEU A 12 -4.90 -1.91 -24.68
C LEU A 12 -5.46 -2.40 -23.34
N LEU A 13 -5.82 -3.68 -23.26
CA LEU A 13 -6.30 -4.28 -22.00
C LEU A 13 -5.19 -4.41 -20.95
N GLY A 14 -3.96 -4.71 -21.38
CA GLY A 14 -2.78 -4.75 -20.52
C GLY A 14 -2.41 -3.36 -19.98
N GLN A 15 -2.45 -2.33 -20.83
CA GLN A 15 -2.30 -0.94 -20.37
C GLN A 15 -3.39 -0.54 -19.38
N TRP A 16 -4.65 -0.92 -19.64
CA TRP A 16 -5.76 -0.62 -18.74
C TRP A 16 -5.61 -1.32 -17.38
N GLN A 17 -5.14 -2.56 -17.35
CA GLN A 17 -4.85 -3.27 -16.10
C GLN A 17 -3.66 -2.66 -15.35
N LEU A 18 -2.61 -2.23 -16.05
CA LEU A 18 -1.45 -1.57 -15.45
C LEU A 18 -1.83 -0.23 -14.81
N ASP A 19 -2.62 0.58 -15.52
CA ASP A 19 -3.13 1.86 -15.03
C ASP A 19 -4.01 1.67 -13.77
N ARG A 20 -4.89 0.65 -13.79
CA ARG A 20 -5.72 0.28 -12.63
C ARG A 20 -4.89 -0.18 -11.43
N ALA A 21 -3.82 -0.94 -11.67
CA ALA A 21 -2.92 -1.40 -10.63
C ALA A 21 -2.20 -0.22 -9.95
N ILE A 22 -1.75 0.77 -10.73
CA ILE A 22 -1.10 1.98 -10.23
C ILE A 22 -2.11 2.85 -9.45
N SER A 23 -3.30 3.11 -9.99
CA SER A 23 -4.32 3.91 -9.29
C SER A 23 -4.87 3.26 -8.01
N SER A 24 -4.85 1.94 -7.89
CA SER A 24 -5.23 1.25 -6.64
C SER A 24 -4.20 1.43 -5.52
N GLY A 25 -3.01 1.95 -5.85
CA GLY A 25 -1.91 2.23 -4.93
C GLY A 25 -1.63 3.72 -4.73
N GLU A 26 -2.52 4.63 -5.18
CA GLU A 26 -2.47 6.03 -4.74
C GLU A 26 -2.83 6.08 -3.25
N VAL A 27 -1.84 5.78 -2.41
CA VAL A 27 -1.82 6.28 -1.05
C VAL A 27 -1.74 7.79 -1.21
N VAL A 28 -2.82 8.50 -0.86
CA VAL A 28 -2.74 9.94 -0.65
C VAL A 28 -1.67 10.11 0.42
N GLU A 29 -0.48 10.53 -0.01
CA GLU A 29 0.65 10.86 0.86
C GLU A 29 0.17 12.05 1.72
N ARG A 30 -0.39 11.73 2.88
CA ARG A 30 -0.80 12.73 3.86
C ARG A 30 0.38 12.88 4.79
N SER A 31 0.98 14.06 4.76
CA SER A 31 2.05 14.40 5.69
C SER A 31 1.46 14.42 7.10
N THR A 32 1.84 13.44 7.92
CA THR A 32 1.47 13.40 9.34
C THR A 32 2.10 14.55 10.11
N GLU A 33 3.09 15.23 9.54
CA GLU A 33 3.79 16.37 10.14
C GLU A 33 3.01 17.69 10.03
N ILE A 34 1.94 17.75 9.23
CA ILE A 34 1.04 18.92 9.21
C ILE A 34 0.15 18.87 10.45
N VAL A 35 0.39 19.75 11.41
CA VAL A 35 -0.40 19.85 12.65
C VAL A 35 -1.88 20.09 12.35
N GLN A 36 -2.76 19.29 12.97
CA GLN A 36 -4.22 19.39 12.86
C GLN A 36 -4.89 19.55 14.23
N PRO A 37 -6.06 20.19 14.33
CA PRO A 37 -6.82 20.18 15.57
C PRO A 37 -7.19 18.74 15.98
N LEU A 38 -7.04 18.41 17.26
CA LEU A 38 -7.38 17.08 17.80
C LEU A 38 -8.83 16.71 17.48
N SER A 39 -9.76 17.65 17.67
CA SER A 39 -11.20 17.47 17.47
C SER A 39 -11.60 17.25 16.01
N ASP A 40 -10.79 17.73 15.06
CA ASP A 40 -10.99 17.48 13.62
C ASP A 40 -10.41 16.12 13.19
N THR A 41 -9.48 15.57 13.97
CA THR A 41 -8.72 14.36 13.63
C THR A 41 -9.30 13.11 14.26
N VAL A 42 -9.74 13.20 15.52
CA VAL A 42 -10.22 12.09 16.34
C VAL A 42 -11.51 12.52 17.03
N SER A 43 -12.49 11.64 17.11
CA SER A 43 -13.68 11.85 17.94
C SER A 43 -13.49 11.20 19.30
N PRO A 44 -13.99 11.80 20.40
CA PRO A 44 -14.04 11.12 21.69
C PRO A 44 -15.03 9.93 21.63
N ASP A 45 -14.84 8.93 22.48
CA ASP A 45 -15.73 7.75 22.64
C ASP A 45 -15.87 6.82 21.43
N GLY A 46 -14.79 6.62 20.68
CA GLY A 46 -14.74 5.63 19.61
C GLY A 46 -13.30 5.25 19.26
N PRO A 47 -13.12 4.17 18.48
CA PRO A 47 -11.80 3.84 17.95
C PRO A 47 -11.33 4.97 17.03
N PRO A 48 -10.07 5.42 17.14
CA PRO A 48 -9.54 6.46 16.26
C PRO A 48 -9.52 5.96 14.81
N PRO A 49 -9.72 6.84 13.83
CA PRO A 49 -9.58 6.47 12.43
C PRO A 49 -8.10 6.15 12.15
N LYS A 50 -7.81 5.22 11.25
CA LYS A 50 -6.43 4.85 10.90
C LYS A 50 -5.56 6.02 10.46
N VAL A 51 -6.18 7.06 9.88
CA VAL A 51 -5.48 8.27 9.43
C VAL A 51 -5.01 9.18 10.57
N ALA A 52 -5.52 8.98 11.80
CA ALA A 52 -5.06 9.70 12.97
C ALA A 52 -3.77 9.10 13.55
N GLU A 53 -3.45 7.85 13.23
CA GLU A 53 -2.28 7.17 13.78
C GLU A 53 -1.01 7.90 13.35
N GLY A 54 -0.25 8.38 14.34
CA GLY A 54 0.96 9.14 14.11
C GLY A 54 0.73 10.55 13.59
N GLN A 55 -0.50 11.07 13.53
CA GLN A 55 -0.78 12.44 13.09
C GLN A 55 -0.31 13.45 14.15
N MET A 56 0.39 14.50 13.73
CA MET A 56 0.67 15.65 14.58
C MET A 56 -0.63 16.42 14.83
N ILE A 57 -0.94 16.66 16.09
CA ILE A 57 -2.14 17.35 16.54
C ILE A 57 -1.82 18.54 17.43
N GLU A 58 -2.80 19.44 17.56
CA GLU A 58 -2.85 20.45 18.60
C GLU A 58 -4.19 20.46 19.33
N THR A 59 -4.16 20.81 20.61
CA THR A 59 -5.34 21.01 21.45
C THR A 59 -5.00 22.00 22.56
N THR A 60 -6.00 22.38 23.35
CA THR A 60 -5.86 23.27 24.49
C THR A 60 -6.68 22.69 25.64
N GLY A 61 -6.20 22.83 26.87
CA GLY A 61 -6.79 22.10 28.00
C GLY A 61 -5.99 22.26 29.28
N SER A 62 -6.22 21.40 30.26
CA SER A 62 -5.51 21.45 31.54
C SER A 62 -5.13 20.06 32.00
N TYR A 63 -3.94 19.95 32.59
CA TYR A 63 -3.52 18.72 33.27
C TYR A 63 -4.28 18.57 34.59
N VAL A 64 -4.63 17.33 34.95
CA VAL A 64 -5.28 16.97 36.21
C VAL A 64 -4.21 16.50 37.19
N PRO A 65 -3.82 17.33 38.18
CA PRO A 65 -2.76 16.97 39.11
C PRO A 65 -3.18 15.80 40.01
N GLY A 66 -2.28 14.84 40.21
CA GLY A 66 -2.52 13.64 41.01
C GLY A 66 -2.80 12.39 40.18
N ASP A 67 -3.07 12.57 38.89
CA ASP A 67 -3.38 11.46 37.97
C ASP A 67 -2.14 10.94 37.22
N GLU A 68 -0.95 11.49 37.49
CA GLU A 68 0.29 11.12 36.83
C GLU A 68 0.71 9.67 37.10
N GLN A 69 1.07 8.96 36.02
CA GLN A 69 1.53 7.58 36.04
C GLN A 69 2.92 7.45 35.41
N ILE A 70 3.64 6.40 35.80
CA ILE A 70 4.91 6.01 35.19
C ILE A 70 4.70 4.75 34.36
N ILE A 71 5.15 4.79 33.11
CA ILE A 71 5.15 3.64 32.21
C ILE A 71 6.60 3.20 31.99
N SER A 72 6.92 1.99 32.45
CA SER A 72 8.24 1.38 32.37
C SER A 72 8.50 0.69 31.03
N GLY A 73 9.76 0.34 30.76
CA GLY A 73 10.13 -0.42 29.56
C GLY A 73 10.04 0.37 28.26
N ARG A 74 9.96 1.70 28.34
CA ARG A 74 9.81 2.58 27.17
C ARG A 74 11.19 2.92 26.60
N HIS A 75 11.30 2.89 25.28
CA HIS A 75 12.57 3.14 24.60
C HIS A 75 12.65 4.58 24.11
N ASN A 76 13.83 5.19 24.24
CA ASN A 76 14.12 6.51 23.68
C ASN A 76 15.60 6.55 23.28
N GLY A 77 15.91 6.91 22.03
CA GLY A 77 17.30 7.00 21.57
C GLY A 77 18.13 5.71 21.70
N GLY A 78 17.49 4.54 21.71
CA GLY A 78 18.15 3.23 21.86
C GLY A 78 18.33 2.76 23.31
N GLU A 79 17.89 3.54 24.30
CA GLU A 79 17.94 3.17 25.72
C GLU A 79 16.53 2.87 26.26
N THR A 80 16.43 1.91 27.18
CA THR A 80 15.18 1.60 27.90
C THR A 80 15.07 2.46 29.15
N GLY A 81 13.87 2.97 29.43
CA GLY A 81 13.59 3.82 30.57
C GLY A 81 12.09 3.93 30.85
N PHE A 82 11.69 5.12 31.27
CA PHE A 82 10.37 5.40 31.85
C PHE A 82 9.74 6.61 31.16
N TRP A 83 8.46 6.49 30.82
CA TRP A 83 7.64 7.64 30.47
C TRP A 83 6.87 8.13 31.68
N VAL A 84 6.80 9.45 31.85
CA VAL A 84 5.84 10.08 32.75
C VAL A 84 4.63 10.47 31.93
N VAL A 85 3.45 9.99 32.32
CA VAL A 85 2.17 10.23 31.64
C VAL A 85 1.25 11.03 32.55
N SER A 86 0.69 12.12 32.04
CA SER A 86 -0.31 12.93 32.75
C SER A 86 -1.70 12.72 32.15
N HIS A 87 -2.73 12.95 32.95
CA HIS A 87 -4.10 13.11 32.46
C HIS A 87 -4.31 14.56 32.01
N PHE A 88 -4.81 14.76 30.79
CA PHE A 88 -5.16 16.06 30.24
C PHE A 88 -6.65 16.11 29.89
N VAL A 89 -7.32 17.17 30.31
CA VAL A 89 -8.71 17.47 29.98
C VAL A 89 -8.71 18.65 29.02
N THR A 90 -9.17 18.42 27.80
CA THR A 90 -9.34 19.47 26.77
C THR A 90 -10.28 20.57 27.24
N ASP A 91 -10.24 21.73 26.59
CA ASP A 91 -11.16 22.84 26.84
C ASP A 91 -12.64 22.49 26.56
N GLU A 92 -12.88 21.48 25.73
CA GLU A 92 -14.19 20.84 25.51
C GLU A 92 -14.63 19.88 26.63
N GLY A 93 -13.73 19.55 27.57
CA GLY A 93 -14.00 18.67 28.72
C GLY A 93 -13.68 17.19 28.48
N PHE A 94 -13.10 16.83 27.34
CA PHE A 94 -12.74 15.45 27.01
C PHE A 94 -11.36 15.07 27.54
N SER A 95 -11.24 13.84 28.03
CA SER A 95 -10.02 13.33 28.66
C SER A 95 -9.10 12.61 27.67
N ILE A 96 -7.79 12.82 27.81
CA ILE A 96 -6.77 12.11 27.04
C ILE A 96 -5.48 11.95 27.87
N PRO A 97 -4.82 10.77 27.85
CA PRO A 97 -3.47 10.62 28.36
C PRO A 97 -2.46 11.39 27.52
N VAL A 98 -1.47 12.00 28.18
CA VAL A 98 -0.35 12.70 27.54
C VAL A 98 0.96 12.15 28.07
N ALA A 99 1.74 11.51 27.20
CA ALA A 99 3.11 11.13 27.49
C ALA A 99 4.00 12.38 27.48
N ARG A 100 4.40 12.84 28.67
CA ARG A 100 5.06 14.13 28.89
C ARG A 100 6.53 14.12 28.53
N GLY A 101 7.19 12.97 28.61
CA GLY A 101 8.62 12.85 28.39
C GLY A 101 9.18 11.54 28.91
N TRP A 102 10.48 11.34 28.70
CA TRP A 102 11.21 10.13 29.04
C TRP A 102 12.41 10.42 29.95
N THR A 103 12.75 9.48 30.83
CA THR A 103 14.07 9.40 31.50
C THR A 103 14.51 7.94 31.63
N ALA A 104 15.82 7.70 31.66
CA ALA A 104 16.38 6.38 31.96
C ALA A 104 16.29 6.02 33.46
N ASP A 105 16.16 7.02 34.33
CA ASP A 105 16.25 6.86 35.79
C ASP A 105 14.86 6.78 36.43
N ALA A 106 14.60 5.68 37.14
CA ALA A 106 13.34 5.44 37.83
C ALA A 106 13.09 6.44 38.97
N ASP A 107 14.13 6.82 39.71
CA ASP A 107 14.01 7.76 40.82
C ASP A 107 13.73 9.17 40.30
N GLU A 108 14.32 9.53 39.15
CA GLU A 108 14.01 10.79 38.47
C GLU A 108 12.57 10.80 37.93
N ALA A 109 12.11 9.70 37.32
CA ALA A 109 10.74 9.58 36.85
C ALA A 109 9.75 9.79 38.01
N GLU A 110 10.02 9.20 39.17
CA GLU A 110 9.19 9.33 40.38
C GLU A 110 9.20 10.75 40.94
N ALA A 111 10.38 11.36 41.09
CA ALA A 111 10.48 12.74 41.55
C ALA A 111 9.74 13.72 40.62
N ILE A 112 9.76 13.48 39.31
CA ILE A 112 9.05 14.30 38.34
C ILE A 112 7.54 14.03 38.38
N ARG A 113 7.11 12.77 38.51
CA ARG A 113 5.71 12.40 38.72
C ARG A 113 5.12 13.13 39.92
N GLU A 114 5.78 13.08 41.08
CA GLU A 114 5.34 13.76 42.30
C GLU A 114 5.29 15.29 42.15
N ARG A 115 6.29 15.87 41.48
CA ARG A 115 6.33 17.30 41.19
C ARG A 115 5.17 17.74 40.29
N LEU A 116 4.88 17.00 39.22
CA LEU A 116 3.75 17.29 38.32
C LEU A 116 2.42 17.12 39.05
N ALA A 117 2.28 16.06 39.86
CA ALA A 117 1.08 15.78 40.65
C ALA A 117 0.73 16.86 41.68
N THR A 118 1.73 17.61 42.14
CA THR A 118 1.56 18.72 43.09
C THR A 118 1.67 20.09 42.45
N GLN A 119 1.97 20.14 41.15
CA GLN A 119 2.03 21.39 40.42
C GLN A 119 0.63 21.97 40.36
N MET A 120 0.42 23.05 41.11
CA MET A 120 -0.83 23.81 41.09
C MET A 120 -1.09 24.25 39.65
N SER A 121 -1.99 23.53 38.98
CA SER A 121 -2.58 23.99 37.73
C SER A 121 -3.44 25.18 38.09
N ILE A 122 -2.89 26.39 37.93
CA ILE A 122 -3.73 27.56 37.74
C ILE A 122 -4.70 27.13 36.64
N LEU A 123 -6.02 27.32 36.80
CA LEU A 123 -7.07 26.93 35.85
C LEU A 123 -6.95 27.62 34.47
N SER A 124 -5.75 27.96 34.04
CA SER A 124 -5.38 28.39 32.71
C SER A 124 -5.27 27.18 31.80
N LEU A 125 -6.05 27.23 30.73
CA LEU A 125 -5.86 26.34 29.60
C LEU A 125 -4.45 26.52 29.03
N GLN A 126 -3.74 25.41 28.84
CA GLN A 126 -2.42 25.33 28.23
C GLN A 126 -2.54 24.73 26.82
N PRO A 127 -1.81 25.29 25.84
CA PRO A 127 -1.70 24.65 24.53
C PRO A 127 -0.90 23.35 24.66
N LEU A 128 -1.30 22.34 23.90
CA LEU A 128 -0.62 21.05 23.77
C LEU A 128 -0.47 20.75 22.29
N THR A 129 0.76 20.48 21.87
CA THR A 129 1.08 19.99 20.53
C THR A 129 1.86 18.70 20.68
N GLY A 130 1.50 17.68 19.91
CA GLY A 130 2.14 16.38 20.01
C GLY A 130 1.65 15.42 18.95
N ARG A 131 2.20 14.20 18.96
CA ARG A 131 1.79 13.15 18.03
C ARG A 131 0.68 12.30 18.66
N PHE A 132 -0.42 12.11 17.95
CA PHE A 132 -1.46 11.18 18.39
C PHE A 132 -1.06 9.73 18.08
N LEU A 133 -1.25 8.84 19.05
CA LEU A 133 -1.09 7.39 18.89
C LEU A 133 -2.32 6.67 19.47
N SER A 134 -2.70 5.56 18.84
CA SER A 134 -3.80 4.72 19.33
C SER A 134 -3.48 4.12 20.70
N SER A 135 -4.52 3.89 21.51
CA SER A 135 -4.35 3.29 22.83
C SER A 135 -3.71 1.91 22.70
N GLU A 136 -2.74 1.64 23.56
CA GLU A 136 -2.15 0.31 23.67
C GLU A 136 -3.09 -0.61 24.46
N ALA A 137 -3.01 -1.91 24.19
CA ALA A 137 -3.73 -2.91 24.96
C ALA A 137 -3.09 -3.01 26.36
N PRO A 138 -3.89 -3.12 27.43
CA PRO A 138 -3.34 -3.30 28.77
C PRO A 138 -2.63 -4.66 28.85
N VAL A 139 -1.44 -4.66 29.44
CA VAL A 139 -0.64 -5.87 29.67
C VAL A 139 -0.55 -6.12 31.18
N LEU A 140 -0.75 -7.37 31.58
CA LEU A 140 -0.54 -7.77 32.97
C LEU A 140 0.96 -7.80 33.26
N PRO A 141 1.40 -7.32 34.44
CA PRO A 141 2.78 -7.51 34.89
C PRO A 141 3.16 -8.99 34.90
N GLU A 142 4.46 -9.27 34.72
CA GLU A 142 4.99 -10.62 34.83
C GLU A 142 4.81 -11.19 36.25
N ASP A 143 4.75 -12.53 36.36
CA ASP A 143 4.60 -13.20 37.64
C ASP A 143 5.72 -12.81 38.62
N GLY A 144 5.35 -12.23 39.76
CA GLY A 144 6.29 -11.78 40.80
C GLY A 144 6.80 -10.34 40.63
N ALA A 145 6.40 -9.63 39.58
CA ALA A 145 6.58 -8.18 39.48
C ALA A 145 5.58 -7.43 40.38
N ASP A 146 5.80 -6.13 40.58
CA ASP A 146 4.83 -5.27 41.26
C ASP A 146 3.53 -5.20 40.42
N PRO A 147 2.36 -5.56 41.00
CA PRO A 147 1.08 -5.54 40.29
C PRO A 147 0.65 -4.16 39.80
N HIS A 148 1.26 -3.08 40.29
CA HIS A 148 1.01 -1.72 39.83
C HIS A 148 1.94 -1.26 38.71
N THR A 149 2.90 -2.10 38.28
CA THR A 149 3.80 -1.77 37.17
C THR A 149 3.01 -1.65 35.87
N MET A 150 3.19 -0.55 35.16
CA MET A 150 2.64 -0.36 33.82
C MET A 150 3.77 -0.36 32.78
N THR A 151 3.55 -1.01 31.64
CA THR A 151 4.49 -1.04 30.49
C THR A 151 3.88 -0.49 29.20
N THR A 152 2.56 -0.30 29.20
CA THR A 152 1.78 0.16 28.05
C THR A 152 0.97 1.41 28.40
N VAL A 153 0.85 2.34 27.45
CA VAL A 153 -0.05 3.49 27.56
C VAL A 153 -1.45 3.07 27.16
N SER A 154 -2.15 2.41 28.08
CA SER A 154 -3.52 1.94 27.86
C SER A 154 -4.52 2.91 28.47
N THR A 155 -5.27 3.62 27.63
CA THR A 155 -6.33 4.53 28.08
C THR A 155 -7.36 3.80 28.93
N ALA A 156 -7.70 2.57 28.56
CA ALA A 156 -8.62 1.71 29.31
C ALA A 156 -8.10 1.29 30.69
N ALA A 157 -6.78 1.22 30.90
CA ALA A 157 -6.21 1.02 32.24
C ALA A 157 -6.18 2.32 33.03
N LEU A 158 -5.71 3.41 32.41
CA LEU A 158 -5.51 4.72 33.03
C LEU A 158 -6.80 5.35 33.55
N ILE A 159 -7.92 5.18 32.84
CA ILE A 159 -9.23 5.71 33.26
C ILE A 159 -9.67 5.22 34.65
N ASN A 160 -9.22 4.03 35.07
CA ASN A 160 -9.55 3.48 36.39
C ASN A 160 -8.70 4.10 37.52
N LEU A 161 -7.65 4.85 37.17
CA LEU A 161 -6.72 5.48 38.11
C LEU A 161 -7.00 6.99 38.28
N TRP A 162 -7.69 7.61 37.31
CA TRP A 162 -7.97 9.04 37.33
C TRP A 162 -8.93 9.43 38.46
N ALA A 163 -8.55 10.47 39.19
CA ALA A 163 -9.30 10.98 40.31
C ALA A 163 -10.60 11.64 39.83
N ASN A 164 -11.69 11.37 40.55
CA ASN A 164 -13.00 12.02 40.34
C ASN A 164 -13.55 11.91 38.91
N TRP A 165 -13.18 10.86 38.16
CA TRP A 165 -13.73 10.65 36.82
C TRP A 165 -15.26 10.50 36.88
N SER A 166 -15.95 11.27 36.03
CA SER A 166 -17.41 11.40 36.05
C SER A 166 -18.01 11.29 34.65
N ASP A 167 -18.00 10.08 34.06
CA ASP A 167 -18.68 9.76 32.78
C ASP A 167 -18.33 10.72 31.61
N GLN A 168 -17.18 11.40 31.67
CA GLN A 168 -16.75 12.31 30.62
C GLN A 168 -16.21 11.50 29.42
N PRO A 169 -16.46 11.96 28.19
CA PRO A 169 -15.92 11.32 27.00
C PRO A 169 -14.40 11.26 27.01
N VAL A 170 -13.85 10.14 26.52
CA VAL A 170 -12.40 9.88 26.51
C VAL A 170 -11.94 9.55 25.09
N TYR A 171 -10.84 10.15 24.68
CA TYR A 171 -10.18 9.77 23.42
C TYR A 171 -9.52 8.41 23.56
N GLN A 172 -9.78 7.46 22.64
CA GLN A 172 -9.17 6.12 22.66
C GLN A 172 -7.74 6.12 22.06
N GLY A 173 -6.89 6.96 22.63
CA GLY A 173 -5.49 7.13 22.26
C GLY A 173 -4.76 7.94 23.31
N TYR A 174 -3.55 8.36 22.99
CA TYR A 174 -2.75 9.25 23.80
C TYR A 174 -1.93 10.20 22.92
N ILE A 175 -1.46 11.29 23.51
CA ILE A 175 -0.60 12.27 22.84
C ILE A 175 0.82 12.11 23.37
N VAL A 176 1.80 11.99 22.47
CA VAL A 176 3.20 12.18 22.80
C VAL A 176 3.53 13.66 22.71
N ASP A 177 3.78 14.30 23.86
CA ASP A 177 4.06 15.73 23.94
C ASP A 177 5.35 16.07 23.16
N SER A 178 5.28 17.11 22.33
CA SER A 178 6.44 17.61 21.60
C SER A 178 7.42 18.39 22.49
N VAL A 179 6.98 18.76 23.70
CA VAL A 179 7.80 19.49 24.69
C VAL A 179 7.86 18.70 25.99
N ALA A 180 9.07 18.38 26.43
CA ALA A 180 9.28 17.73 27.71
C ALA A 180 9.36 18.73 28.87
N PRO A 181 8.72 18.46 30.02
CA PRO A 181 9.01 19.15 31.27
C PRO A 181 10.49 19.06 31.65
N GLU A 182 10.97 20.03 32.43
CA GLU A 182 12.33 20.00 32.99
C GLU A 182 12.62 18.66 33.69
N GLY A 183 13.77 18.06 33.41
CA GLY A 183 14.18 16.74 33.92
C GLY A 183 13.74 15.56 33.06
N LEU A 184 12.89 15.76 32.05
CA LEU A 184 12.57 14.74 31.06
C LEU A 184 13.19 15.08 29.71
N ALA A 185 13.61 14.05 28.98
CA ALA A 185 13.89 14.14 27.56
C ALA A 185 12.59 14.13 26.76
N VAL A 186 12.60 14.79 25.60
CA VAL A 186 11.54 14.64 24.60
C VAL A 186 11.51 13.20 24.13
N ILE A 187 10.31 12.64 24.02
CA ILE A 187 10.10 11.29 23.49
C ILE A 187 10.31 11.33 21.98
N ASP A 188 11.18 10.47 21.48
CA ASP A 188 11.41 10.26 20.06
C ASP A 188 10.17 9.60 19.44
N SER A 189 9.50 10.35 18.56
CA SER A 189 8.26 9.95 17.90
C SER A 189 8.37 10.28 16.40
N PRO A 190 9.10 9.43 15.64
CA PRO A 190 9.36 9.66 14.22
C PRO A 190 8.08 9.56 13.38
N GLU A 191 8.14 10.12 12.17
CA GLU A 191 7.07 9.98 11.17
C GLU A 191 6.81 8.49 10.88
N PRO A 192 5.54 8.04 10.86
CA PRO A 192 5.21 6.68 10.49
C PRO A 192 5.71 6.34 9.08
N GLU A 193 6.41 5.22 8.93
CA GLU A 193 6.82 4.75 7.60
C GLU A 193 5.58 4.30 6.81
N VAL A 194 5.29 5.01 5.72
CA VAL A 194 4.26 4.59 4.77
C VAL A 194 4.85 3.50 3.88
N GLU A 195 4.77 2.25 4.31
CA GLU A 195 5.06 1.13 3.42
C GLU A 195 3.99 1.10 2.32
N VAL A 196 4.39 1.34 1.07
CA VAL A 196 3.54 1.10 -0.10
C VAL A 196 3.63 -0.39 -0.43
N PRO A 197 2.64 -1.23 -0.07
CA PRO A 197 2.72 -2.64 -0.40
C PRO A 197 2.64 -2.79 -1.92
N LEU A 198 3.71 -3.31 -2.52
CA LEU A 198 3.67 -3.73 -3.92
C LEU A 198 2.59 -4.80 -4.06
N ASN A 199 1.59 -4.54 -4.93
CA ASN A 199 0.56 -5.52 -5.22
C ASN A 199 1.11 -6.61 -6.15
N TRP A 200 1.83 -7.57 -5.57
CA TRP A 200 2.46 -8.69 -6.26
C TRP A 200 1.48 -9.49 -7.13
N LEU A 201 0.22 -9.58 -6.71
CA LEU A 201 -0.82 -10.30 -7.43
C LEU A 201 -1.11 -9.63 -8.78
N ASN A 202 -1.24 -8.31 -8.81
CA ASN A 202 -1.39 -7.56 -10.05
C ASN A 202 -0.13 -7.65 -10.95
N ILE A 203 1.06 -7.69 -10.35
CA ILE A 203 2.33 -7.88 -11.08
C ILE A 203 2.35 -9.24 -11.78
N PHE A 204 1.94 -10.31 -11.09
CA PHE A 204 1.84 -11.65 -11.68
C PHE A 204 0.81 -11.71 -12.81
N TYR A 205 -0.36 -11.08 -12.65
CA TYR A 205 -1.34 -11.00 -13.73
C TYR A 205 -0.81 -10.27 -14.96
N ALA A 206 -0.10 -9.16 -14.77
CA ALA A 206 0.52 -8.44 -15.88
C ALA A 206 1.54 -9.33 -16.64
N LEU A 207 2.32 -10.13 -15.91
CA LEU A 207 3.27 -11.08 -16.49
C LEU A 207 2.56 -12.21 -17.25
N GLU A 208 1.49 -12.76 -16.70
CA GLU A 208 0.69 -13.81 -17.33
C GLU A 208 0.14 -13.35 -18.70
N TRP A 209 -0.44 -12.14 -18.75
CA TRP A 209 -0.92 -11.56 -19.99
C TRP A 209 0.20 -11.34 -21.03
N ALA A 210 1.39 -10.94 -20.59
CA ALA A 210 2.55 -10.79 -21.47
C ALA A 210 2.97 -12.13 -22.09
N VAL A 211 2.94 -13.21 -21.31
CA VAL A 211 3.24 -14.57 -21.79
C VAL A 211 2.19 -15.03 -22.81
N PHE A 212 0.91 -14.84 -22.54
CA PHE A 212 -0.16 -15.18 -23.49
C PHE A 212 -0.08 -14.39 -24.79
N ALA A 213 0.23 -13.09 -24.72
CA ALA A 213 0.46 -12.28 -25.90
C ALA A 213 1.64 -12.83 -26.74
N GLY A 214 2.74 -13.22 -26.07
CA GLY A 214 3.88 -13.87 -26.73
C GLY A 214 3.50 -15.18 -27.43
N PHE A 215 2.74 -16.05 -26.77
CA PHE A 215 2.24 -17.29 -27.37
C PHE A 215 1.33 -17.04 -28.57
N ALA A 216 0.43 -16.05 -28.49
CA ALA A 216 -0.47 -15.72 -29.58
C ALA A 216 0.29 -15.25 -30.83
N VAL A 217 1.31 -14.40 -30.66
CA VAL A 217 2.18 -13.94 -31.75
C VAL A 217 2.97 -15.10 -32.35
N PHE A 218 3.53 -15.98 -31.50
CA PHE A 218 4.26 -17.16 -31.95
C PHE A 218 3.38 -18.13 -32.77
N LEU A 219 2.18 -18.44 -32.28
CA LEU A 219 1.24 -19.31 -32.98
C LEU A 219 0.78 -18.71 -34.31
N TRP A 220 0.54 -17.39 -34.37
CA TRP A 220 0.23 -16.73 -35.63
C TRP A 220 1.38 -16.83 -36.64
N TYR A 221 2.61 -16.53 -36.19
CA TYR A 221 3.80 -16.67 -37.04
C TYR A 221 3.93 -18.10 -37.58
N ARG A 222 3.79 -19.10 -36.70
CA ARG A 222 3.86 -20.51 -37.09
C ARG A 222 2.78 -20.87 -38.10
N LEU A 223 1.53 -20.49 -37.87
CA LEU A 223 0.43 -20.78 -38.79
C LEU A 223 0.62 -20.13 -40.16
N VAL A 224 1.12 -18.89 -40.21
CA VAL A 224 1.42 -18.20 -41.48
C VAL A 224 2.56 -18.89 -42.21
N ARG A 225 3.61 -19.29 -41.50
CA ARG A 225 4.73 -20.04 -42.06
C ARG A 225 4.29 -21.42 -42.59
N ASP A 226 3.53 -22.17 -41.79
CA ASP A 226 2.99 -23.47 -42.18
C ASP A 226 2.01 -23.36 -43.38
N ALA A 227 1.33 -22.22 -43.55
CA ALA A 227 0.50 -21.95 -44.73
C ALA A 227 1.36 -21.66 -45.97
N TRP A 228 2.37 -20.81 -45.82
CA TRP A 228 3.29 -20.43 -46.90
C TRP A 228 4.11 -21.62 -47.41
N GLU A 229 4.64 -22.46 -46.52
CA GLU A 229 5.40 -23.66 -46.89
C GLU A 229 4.53 -24.64 -47.74
N ARG A 230 3.24 -24.77 -47.41
CA ARG A 230 2.30 -25.61 -48.16
C ARG A 230 1.97 -25.06 -49.54
N GLU A 231 1.78 -23.74 -49.66
CA GLU A 231 1.55 -23.09 -50.96
C GLU A 231 2.77 -23.23 -51.89
N VAL A 232 3.99 -23.16 -51.34
CA VAL A 232 5.23 -23.37 -52.09
C VAL A 232 5.34 -24.82 -52.57
N GLU A 233 5.08 -25.80 -51.71
CA GLU A 233 5.13 -27.23 -52.08
C GLU A 233 4.07 -27.58 -53.16
N GLU A 234 2.85 -27.05 -53.02
CA GLU A 234 1.79 -27.21 -54.04
C GLU A 234 2.18 -26.56 -55.39
N ALA A 235 2.82 -25.39 -55.36
CA ALA A 235 3.31 -24.73 -56.57
C ALA A 235 4.45 -25.50 -57.26
N GLU A 236 5.36 -26.10 -56.49
CA GLU A 236 6.45 -26.94 -57.01
C GLU A 236 5.91 -28.23 -57.65
N ILE A 237 4.93 -28.90 -57.00
CA ILE A 237 4.27 -30.08 -57.55
C ILE A 237 3.52 -29.73 -58.85
N ALA A 238 2.80 -28.61 -58.89
CA ALA A 238 2.10 -28.16 -60.08
C ALA A 238 3.07 -27.83 -61.24
N ALA A 239 4.21 -27.21 -60.94
CA ALA A 239 5.25 -26.91 -61.93
C ALA A 239 5.90 -28.19 -62.48
N ALA A 240 6.17 -29.18 -61.63
CA ALA A 240 6.70 -30.49 -62.04
C ALA A 240 5.69 -31.23 -62.96
N ALA A 241 4.41 -31.26 -62.59
CA ALA A 241 3.36 -31.87 -63.41
C ALA A 241 3.19 -31.18 -64.78
N ALA A 242 3.30 -29.85 -64.82
CA ALA A 242 3.28 -29.10 -66.08
C ALA A 242 4.50 -29.40 -66.97
N ALA A 243 5.70 -29.57 -66.38
CA ALA A 243 6.91 -29.94 -67.11
C ALA A 243 6.84 -31.36 -67.69
N GLU A 244 6.27 -32.33 -66.96
CA GLU A 244 6.03 -33.68 -67.46
C GLU A 244 5.02 -33.71 -68.61
N THR A 245 3.96 -32.90 -68.52
CA THR A 245 2.95 -32.77 -69.60
C THR A 245 3.56 -32.16 -70.87
N SER A 246 4.51 -31.22 -70.72
CA SER A 246 5.25 -30.62 -71.84
C SER A 246 6.26 -31.57 -72.50
N ALA A 247 6.80 -32.55 -71.77
CA ALA A 247 7.77 -33.51 -72.29
C ALA A 247 7.11 -34.70 -73.04
N GLY A 248 5.79 -34.88 -72.89
CA GLY A 248 5.04 -36.03 -73.39
C GLY A 248 4.45 -35.93 -74.81
N SER A 249 4.79 -34.94 -75.63
CA SER A 249 4.32 -34.85 -77.03
C SER A 249 5.40 -35.31 -78.03
N PRO A 250 5.26 -36.49 -78.68
CA PRO A 250 6.07 -36.84 -79.83
C PRO A 250 5.53 -36.18 -81.10
N ASP A 251 6.46 -35.60 -81.83
CA ASP A 251 6.38 -35.01 -83.17
C ASP A 251 5.83 -35.99 -84.22
N GLU A 252 4.78 -35.59 -84.95
CA GLU A 252 4.42 -36.18 -86.24
C GLU A 252 4.19 -35.05 -87.26
N THR A 253 5.28 -34.57 -87.84
CA THR A 253 5.24 -33.73 -89.04
C THR A 253 6.24 -34.20 -90.08
N SER A 254 5.76 -34.67 -91.24
CA SER A 254 6.48 -34.62 -92.54
C SER A 254 5.51 -34.87 -93.70
N GLY A 255 5.15 -33.79 -94.44
CA GLY A 255 4.61 -33.86 -95.82
C GLY A 255 5.76 -33.95 -96.86
N PRO A 256 5.65 -33.41 -98.10
CA PRO A 256 4.51 -33.14 -98.99
C PRO A 256 4.79 -33.46 -100.51
N ALA A 257 3.92 -32.94 -101.41
CA ALA A 257 4.04 -32.69 -102.89
C ALA A 257 3.82 -33.87 -103.88
N GLY A 258 3.09 -33.78 -105.00
CA GLY A 258 2.37 -32.70 -105.69
C GLY A 258 1.85 -33.16 -107.09
N ALA A 259 0.83 -32.44 -107.60
CA ALA A 259 0.48 -32.15 -109.01
C ALA A 259 -0.13 -33.20 -110.01
N ASP A 260 -1.35 -32.86 -110.46
CA ASP A 260 -1.81 -32.62 -111.86
C ASP A 260 -2.69 -33.66 -112.64
N ARG A 261 -3.71 -33.07 -113.31
CA ARG A 261 -4.47 -33.43 -114.55
C ARG A 261 -5.88 -34.06 -114.53
N SER A 262 -6.85 -33.20 -114.88
CA SER A 262 -7.95 -33.30 -115.88
C SER A 262 -8.25 -34.65 -116.57
N HIS A 263 -9.52 -35.09 -116.55
CA HIS A 263 -10.43 -35.10 -117.73
C HIS A 263 -11.84 -35.65 -117.40
N ALA A 264 -12.84 -35.09 -118.08
CA ALA A 264 -14.24 -35.49 -118.13
C ALA A 264 -14.48 -36.88 -118.76
N ASN A 265 -15.54 -37.60 -118.37
CA ASN A 265 -16.78 -37.76 -119.17
C ASN A 265 -17.85 -38.61 -118.46
N ALA A 266 -19.11 -38.34 -118.80
CA ALA A 266 -20.31 -39.12 -118.48
C ALA A 266 -20.38 -40.46 -119.28
N PRO A 267 -21.40 -41.32 -119.09
CA PRO A 267 -22.80 -41.03 -119.43
C PRO A 267 -23.79 -41.11 -118.27
#